data_AF-A0A6J4XSV5-F1
#
_entry.id   AF-A0A6J4XSV5-F1
#
_cell.length_a   1.000
_cell.length_b   1.000
_cell.length_c   1.000
_cell.angle_alpha   90.00
_cell.angle_beta   90.00
_cell.angle_gamma   90.00
#
_symmetry.space_group_name_H-M   'P 1'
#
loop_
_entity.id
_entity.type
_entity.pdbx_description
1 polymer ?
#
loop_
_entity_poly.entity_id
_entity_poly.type
_entity_poly.pdbx_seq_one_letter_code
_entity_poly.pdbx_strand_id
1 'polypeptide(L)'
;MDVEWIYEDYQKTDFSNGQIIFLSTDGIWEARNKKGEMLGKKPILNLIRQNASSDAARILDAVFTGLEQFIDGVKIDDDITSVVIKMQK
;
A
#
# COMPACT_ATOMS: atom_id res chain seq x y z
N MET A 1 2.50 -7.09 -32.75
CA MET A 1 3.02 -8.33 -32.16
C MET A 1 2.39 -8.42 -30.80
N ASP A 2 1.42 -9.31 -30.63
CA ASP A 2 0.86 -9.59 -29.31
C ASP A 2 1.93 -10.36 -28.54
N VAL A 3 2.48 -9.70 -27.52
CA VAL A 3 3.40 -10.33 -26.58
C VAL A 3 2.57 -11.29 -25.74
N GLU A 4 2.87 -12.58 -25.77
CA GLU A 4 2.31 -13.54 -24.82
C GLU A 4 2.86 -13.22 -23.43
N TRP A 5 2.15 -12.35 -22.70
CA TRP A 5 2.44 -12.08 -21.30
C TRP A 5 2.14 -13.34 -20.49
N ILE A 6 3.19 -13.97 -19.97
CA ILE A 6 3.06 -15.09 -19.04
C ILE A 6 2.69 -14.49 -17.68
N TYR A 7 1.49 -14.80 -17.19
CA TYR A 7 1.09 -14.48 -15.82
C TYR A 7 1.37 -15.67 -14.90
N GLU A 8 1.61 -15.40 -13.63
CA GLU A 8 1.75 -16.40 -12.58
C GLU A 8 0.67 -16.17 -11.53
N ASP A 9 -0.02 -17.23 -11.14
CA ASP A 9 -1.02 -17.19 -10.08
C ASP A 9 -0.36 -17.33 -8.72
N TYR A 10 -0.61 -16.34 -7.85
CA TYR A 10 -0.19 -16.40 -6.44
C TYR A 10 -1.39 -16.76 -5.57
N GLN A 11 -1.30 -17.89 -4.87
CA GLN A 11 -2.34 -18.32 -3.93
C GLN A 11 -1.81 -18.27 -2.50
N LYS A 12 -2.56 -17.61 -1.60
CA LYS A 12 -2.37 -17.73 -0.15
C LYS A 12 -3.59 -18.42 0.46
N THR A 13 -3.40 -19.62 0.97
CA THR A 13 -4.41 -20.34 1.79
C THR A 13 -4.33 -19.91 3.25
N ASP A 14 -5.33 -20.28 4.05
CA ASP A 14 -5.34 -20.07 5.51
C ASP A 14 -5.24 -18.60 5.93
N PHE A 15 -5.98 -17.74 5.22
CA PHE A 15 -6.12 -16.34 5.58
C PHE A 15 -6.86 -16.23 6.92
N SER A 16 -6.09 -15.99 7.98
CA SER A 16 -6.50 -16.17 9.38
C SER A 16 -6.54 -14.85 10.14
N ASN A 17 -7.18 -14.87 11.31
CA ASN A 17 -7.38 -13.66 12.13
C ASN A 17 -6.06 -12.93 12.41
N GLY A 18 -6.08 -11.62 12.16
CA GLY A 18 -4.91 -10.75 12.32
C GLY A 18 -3.99 -10.69 11.10
N GLN A 19 -4.20 -11.52 10.06
CA GLN A 19 -3.51 -11.36 8.79
C GLN A 19 -4.12 -10.20 7.98
N ILE A 20 -3.25 -9.50 7.25
CA ILE A 20 -3.57 -8.33 6.45
C ILE A 20 -3.02 -8.54 5.04
N ILE A 21 -3.86 -8.35 4.04
CA ILE A 21 -3.46 -8.25 2.64
C ILE A 21 -3.58 -6.77 2.26
N PHE A 22 -2.49 -6.22 1.73
CA PHE A 22 -2.45 -4.87 1.18
C PHE A 22 -2.10 -4.97 -0.30
N LEU A 23 -2.99 -4.46 -1.14
CA LEU A 23 -2.82 -4.36 -2.59
C LEU A 23 -2.80 -2.88 -2.94
N SER A 24 -1.89 -2.47 -3.83
CA SER A 24 -1.82 -1.09 -4.28
C SER A 24 -1.20 -0.99 -5.67
N THR A 25 -1.54 0.07 -6.40
CA THR A 25 -0.78 0.49 -7.59
C THR A 25 0.57 1.07 -7.18
N ASP A 26 1.49 1.16 -8.14
CA ASP A 26 2.86 1.63 -7.90
C ASP A 26 2.96 3.11 -7.54
N GLY A 27 2.01 3.94 -7.98
CA GLY A 27 1.91 5.35 -7.60
C GLY A 27 2.11 5.62 -6.10
N ILE A 28 1.72 4.70 -5.19
CA ILE A 28 1.91 4.90 -3.75
C ILE A 28 3.38 4.86 -3.29
N TRP A 29 4.19 3.93 -3.82
CA TRP A 29 5.58 3.78 -3.41
C TRP A 29 6.54 4.54 -4.32
N GLU A 30 6.07 4.97 -5.49
CA GLU A 30 6.79 5.86 -6.40
C GLU A 30 6.58 7.35 -6.11
N ALA A 31 5.56 7.70 -5.31
CA ALA A 31 5.32 9.07 -4.86
C ALA A 31 6.60 9.71 -4.29
N ARG A 32 6.81 10.99 -4.66
CA ARG A 32 8.03 11.73 -4.35
C ARG A 32 7.77 12.88 -3.38
N ASN A 33 8.74 13.10 -2.49
CA ASN A 33 8.73 14.27 -1.61
C ASN A 33 9.32 15.51 -2.31
N LYS A 34 9.41 16.64 -1.58
CA LYS A 34 10.01 17.90 -2.08
C LYS A 34 11.46 17.80 -2.57
N LYS A 35 12.19 16.77 -2.14
CA LYS A 35 13.58 16.50 -2.57
C LYS A 35 13.65 15.58 -3.80
N GLY A 36 12.51 15.11 -4.30
CA GLY A 36 12.42 14.15 -5.38
C GLY A 36 12.70 12.70 -4.95
N GLU A 37 12.80 12.42 -3.65
CA GLU A 37 13.03 11.07 -3.12
C GLU A 37 11.72 10.27 -3.15
N MET A 38 11.78 9.02 -3.59
CA MET A 38 10.62 8.12 -3.57
C MET A 38 10.34 7.62 -2.15
N LEU A 39 9.07 7.44 -1.80
CA LEU A 39 8.66 6.90 -0.50
C LEU A 39 9.17 5.46 -0.29
N GLY A 40 9.02 4.63 -1.32
CA GLY A 40 9.31 3.21 -1.26
C GLY A 40 8.33 2.41 -0.38
N LYS A 41 8.49 1.08 -0.39
CA LYS A 41 7.55 0.17 0.31
C LYS A 41 7.75 0.13 1.83
N LYS A 42 8.96 0.42 2.33
CA LYS A 42 9.32 0.21 3.73
C LYS A 42 8.50 1.07 4.71
N PRO A 43 8.31 2.39 4.50
CA PRO A 43 7.46 3.21 5.37
C PRO A 43 6.00 2.72 5.39
N ILE A 44 5.43 2.37 4.23
CA ILE A 44 4.07 1.82 4.10
C ILE A 44 3.93 0.54 4.94
N LEU A 45 4.84 -0.42 4.78
CA LEU A 45 4.83 -1.67 5.54
C LEU A 45 4.97 -1.44 7.05
N ASN A 46 5.72 -0.42 7.47
CA ASN A 46 5.85 -0.08 8.88
C ASN A 46 4.55 0.52 9.44
N LEU A 47 3.88 1.41 8.69
CA LEU A 47 2.58 1.96 9.07
C LEU A 47 1.53 0.87 9.22
N ILE A 48 1.49 -0.09 8.29
CA ILE A 48 0.59 -1.26 8.37
C ILE A 48 0.88 -2.08 9.63
N ARG A 49 2.16 -2.37 9.93
CA ARG A 49 2.53 -3.15 11.13
C ARG A 49 2.18 -2.43 12.43
N GLN A 50 2.42 -1.12 12.50
CA GLN A 50 2.08 -0.31 13.68
C GLN A 50 0.57 -0.24 13.92
N ASN A 51 -0.23 -0.31 12.85
CA ASN A 51 -1.69 -0.27 12.92
C ASN A 51 -2.34 -1.66 12.78
N ALA A 52 -1.56 -2.74 12.91
CA ALA A 52 -2.05 -4.09 12.59
C ALA A 52 -3.19 -4.56 13.49
N SER A 53 -3.37 -3.99 14.68
CA SER A 53 -4.50 -4.26 15.57
C SER A 53 -5.80 -3.57 15.13
N SER A 54 -5.72 -2.49 14.37
CA SER A 54 -6.85 -1.67 13.91
C SER A 54 -7.64 -2.33 12.77
N ASP A 55 -8.86 -1.88 12.50
CA ASP A 55 -9.61 -2.33 11.32
C ASP A 55 -8.95 -1.91 9.99
N ALA A 56 -9.44 -2.47 8.88
CA ALA A 56 -8.89 -2.22 7.55
C ALA A 56 -8.95 -0.73 7.14
N ALA A 57 -10.03 -0.03 7.51
CA ALA A 57 -10.20 1.39 7.20
C ALA A 57 -9.14 2.24 7.91
N ARG A 58 -8.91 2.01 9.20
CA ARG A 58 -7.86 2.72 9.95
C ARG A 58 -6.46 2.43 9.46
N ILE A 59 -6.19 1.21 8.98
CA ILE A 59 -4.90 0.89 8.36
C ILE A 59 -4.73 1.71 7.07
N LEU A 60 -5.78 1.79 6.24
CA LEU A 60 -5.77 2.58 5.00
C LEU A 60 -5.57 4.07 5.31
N ASP A 61 -6.29 4.62 6.29
CA ASP A 61 -6.15 6.01 6.72
C ASP A 61 -4.73 6.32 7.21
N ALA A 62 -4.13 5.43 8.00
CA ALA A 62 -2.76 5.60 8.48
C ALA A 62 -1.73 5.60 7.33
N VAL A 63 -1.96 4.76 6.31
CA VAL A 63 -1.12 4.72 5.11
C VAL A 63 -1.22 6.02 4.31
N PHE A 64 -2.44 6.51 4.03
CA PHE A 64 -2.64 7.75 3.28
C PHE A 64 -2.21 8.99 4.06
N THR A 65 -2.41 9.02 5.37
CA THR A 65 -1.88 10.10 6.23
C THR A 65 -0.34 10.14 6.17
N GLY A 66 0.31 8.98 6.23
CA GLY A 66 1.77 8.89 6.11
C GLY A 66 2.29 9.31 4.72
N LEU A 67 1.55 8.97 3.66
CA LEU A 67 1.83 9.43 2.31
C LEU A 67 1.72 10.95 2.19
N GLU A 68 0.61 11.53 2.66
CA GLU A 68 0.38 12.98 2.65
C GLU A 68 1.47 13.75 3.39
N GLN A 69 1.88 13.25 4.56
CA GLN A 69 2.99 13.81 5.33
C GLN A 69 4.33 13.73 4.60
N PHE A 70 4.56 12.65 3.84
CA PHE A 70 5.79 12.47 3.08
C PHE A 70 5.88 13.38 1.85
N ILE A 71 4.80 13.47 1.07
CA ILE A 71 4.78 14.33 -0.12
C ILE A 71 4.77 15.81 0.24
N ASP A 72 4.22 16.18 1.42
CA ASP A 72 4.28 17.52 1.98
C ASP A 72 3.78 18.61 1.00
N GLY A 73 2.64 18.33 0.34
CA GLY A 73 2.01 19.21 -0.63
C GLY A 73 2.61 19.15 -2.04
N VAL A 74 3.58 18.27 -2.31
CA VAL A 74 3.98 17.93 -3.68
C VAL A 74 2.82 17.23 -4.38
N LYS A 75 2.58 17.62 -5.64
CA LYS A 75 1.56 16.98 -6.47
C LYS A 75 1.94 15.53 -6.73
N ILE A 76 0.96 14.64 -6.63
CA ILE A 76 1.12 13.23 -7.02
C ILE A 76 1.04 13.16 -8.55
N ASP A 77 2.03 12.50 -9.16
CA ASP A 77 2.17 12.41 -10.61
C ASP A 77 1.43 11.21 -11.25
N ASP A 78 1.03 10.23 -10.44
CA ASP A 78 0.40 8.98 -10.88
C ASP A 78 -0.82 8.61 -10.02
N ASP A 79 -1.72 7.78 -10.56
CA ASP A 79 -2.93 7.36 -9.87
C ASP A 79 -2.63 6.36 -8.75
N ILE A 80 -3.18 6.62 -7.56
CA ILE A 80 -3.02 5.76 -6.40
C ILE A 80 -4.32 5.05 -6.10
N THR A 81 -4.32 3.72 -6.23
CA THR A 81 -5.41 2.86 -5.79
C THR A 81 -4.88 1.87 -4.77
N SER A 82 -5.53 1.75 -3.61
CA SER A 82 -5.12 0.82 -2.55
C SER A 82 -6.32 0.07 -1.98
N VAL A 83 -6.11 -1.20 -1.65
CA VAL A 83 -7.09 -2.09 -1.02
C VAL A 83 -6.44 -2.75 0.20
N VAL A 84 -7.14 -2.69 1.34
CA VAL A 84 -6.77 -3.43 2.56
C VAL A 84 -7.84 -4.47 2.83
N ILE A 85 -7.43 -5.73 2.95
CA ILE A 85 -8.27 -6.83 3.40
C ILE A 85 -7.71 -7.32 4.73
N LYS A 86 -8.57 -7.41 5.75
CA LYS A 86 -8.21 -7.93 7.07
C LYS A 86 -9.30 -8.85 7.59
N MET A 87 -8.91 -10.05 8.02
CA MET A 87 -9.82 -10.91 8.78
C MET A 87 -9.97 -10.36 10.20
N GLN A 88 -11.19 -9.95 10.52
CA GLN A 88 -11.59 -9.59 11.87
C GLN A 88 -12.10 -10.84 12.60
N LYS A 89 -11.91 -10.85 13.93
CA LYS A 89 -12.50 -11.86 14.80
C LYS A 89 -14.01 -11.75 14.83
#